data_AF-H0TT18-F1
#
_entry.id   AF-H0TT18-F1
#
_cell.length_a   1.000
_cell.length_b   1.000
_cell.length_c   1.000
_cell.angle_alpha   90.00
_cell.angle_beta   90.00
_cell.angle_gamma   90.00
#
_symmetry.space_group_name_H-M   'P 1'
#
loop_
_entity.id
_entity.type
_entity.pdbx_description
1 polymer ?
#
loop_
_entity_poly.entity_id
_entity_poly.type
_entity_poly.pdbx_seq_one_letter_code
_entity_poly.pdbx_strand_id
1 'polypeptide(L)'
;MFDHRGWPAVRTVIRSAVVILVSAAAAPAQDAHWSPFWDELAARSDAKVIDGVSDKGEPTRRIELSSGVSFDLERHADQITSMGSDHTGLGAVQCSWEIYVAVRAYVEACVPGEDRTFEVDLDDAIKRMNDFIVENSLVPVTKSQLQDAVEQRKRQVGDAVRGQSNGDHTKQCEADAVRPISLALRSMSHDARVSNLNRLLSVKRPPVMNPCL
;
A
#
# COMPACT_ATOMS: atom_id res chain seq x y z
N MET A 1 -26.64 5.44 -102.92
CA MET A 1 -26.14 6.76 -103.33
C MET A 1 -25.72 7.48 -102.04
N PHE A 2 -24.50 8.03 -102.04
CA PHE A 2 -23.72 8.54 -100.90
C PHE A 2 -24.44 9.59 -100.03
N ASP A 3 -24.18 9.56 -98.71
CA ASP A 3 -23.67 10.70 -97.89
C ASP A 3 -23.56 10.25 -96.42
N HIS A 4 -22.36 10.15 -95.82
CA HIS A 4 -21.51 11.19 -95.21
C HIS A 4 -21.97 11.74 -93.84
N ARG A 5 -21.04 11.56 -92.89
CA ARG A 5 -20.63 12.47 -91.79
C ARG A 5 -21.44 12.46 -90.48
N GLY A 6 -20.69 12.26 -89.38
CA GLY A 6 -20.87 13.05 -88.16
C GLY A 6 -20.82 12.28 -86.84
N TRP A 7 -19.62 12.02 -86.31
CA TRP A 7 -19.38 12.10 -84.84
C TRP A 7 -19.15 13.57 -84.50
N PRO A 8 -19.62 14.11 -83.35
CA PRO A 8 -19.07 13.81 -82.00
C PRO A 8 -20.21 13.74 -80.94
N ALA A 9 -20.07 13.56 -79.63
CA ALA A 9 -19.04 13.94 -78.69
C ALA A 9 -19.15 13.11 -77.40
N VAL A 10 -17.98 12.87 -76.83
CA VAL A 10 -17.71 12.35 -75.50
C VAL A 10 -18.30 13.27 -74.42
N ARG A 11 -18.99 12.69 -73.42
CA ARG A 11 -19.16 13.29 -72.09
C ARG A 11 -18.91 12.24 -71.02
N THR A 12 -17.64 12.01 -70.74
CA THR A 12 -17.17 11.29 -69.55
C THR A 12 -17.44 12.18 -68.33
N VAL A 13 -18.40 11.80 -67.50
CA VAL A 13 -18.63 12.44 -66.20
C VAL A 13 -17.57 11.88 -65.23
N ILE A 14 -16.48 12.62 -65.03
CA ILE A 14 -15.51 12.34 -63.96
C ILE A 14 -16.15 12.79 -62.65
N ARG A 15 -16.69 11.84 -61.88
CA ARG A 15 -17.04 12.05 -60.47
C ARG A 15 -15.74 11.99 -59.65
N SER A 16 -15.20 13.15 -59.30
CA SER A 16 -14.12 13.26 -58.31
C SER A 16 -14.65 12.87 -56.94
N ALA A 17 -14.33 11.67 -56.48
CA ALA A 17 -14.48 11.29 -55.08
C ALA A 17 -13.31 11.93 -54.30
N VAL A 18 -13.59 13.01 -53.58
CA VAL A 18 -12.66 13.57 -52.59
C VAL A 18 -12.67 12.63 -51.38
N VAL A 19 -11.68 11.75 -51.29
CA VAL A 19 -11.41 10.97 -50.09
C VAL A 19 -10.74 11.92 -49.09
N ILE A 20 -11.52 12.43 -48.13
CA ILE A 20 -10.99 13.12 -46.97
C ILE A 20 -10.35 12.05 -46.08
N LEU A 21 -9.04 11.84 -46.23
CA LEU A 21 -8.22 11.12 -45.27
C LEU A 21 -8.14 11.97 -44.00
N VAL A 22 -9.06 11.70 -43.07
CA VAL A 22 -8.94 12.17 -41.68
C VAL A 22 -7.77 11.40 -41.07
N SER A 23 -6.58 11.97 -41.14
CA SER A 23 -5.45 11.53 -40.33
C SER A 23 -5.79 11.80 -38.87
N ALA A 24 -6.38 10.81 -38.20
CA ALA A 24 -6.46 10.80 -36.75
C ALA A 24 -5.03 10.77 -36.23
N ALA A 25 -4.52 11.92 -35.81
CA ALA A 25 -3.30 12.00 -35.03
C ALA A 25 -3.59 11.29 -33.71
N ALA A 26 -3.26 10.00 -33.65
CA ALA A 26 -3.04 9.33 -32.38
C ALA A 26 -1.86 10.07 -31.74
N ALA A 27 -2.16 10.99 -30.82
CA ALA A 27 -1.13 11.53 -29.95
C ALA A 27 -0.42 10.30 -29.34
N PRO A 28 0.92 10.21 -29.41
CA PRO A 28 1.61 9.16 -28.71
C PRO A 28 1.18 9.28 -27.25
N ALA A 29 0.61 8.21 -26.70
CA ALA A 29 0.47 8.08 -25.27
C ALA A 29 1.90 8.20 -24.73
N GLN A 30 2.28 9.39 -24.28
CA GLN A 30 3.52 9.57 -23.56
C GLN A 30 3.42 8.61 -22.40
N ASP A 31 4.35 7.64 -22.33
CA ASP A 31 4.45 6.73 -21.20
C ASP A 31 4.39 7.58 -19.94
N ALA A 32 3.28 7.50 -19.23
CA ALA A 32 3.00 8.40 -18.14
C ALA A 32 3.99 8.07 -17.02
N HIS A 33 5.13 8.76 -16.94
CA HIS A 33 6.14 8.54 -15.91
C HIS A 33 5.52 8.69 -14.51
N TRP A 34 5.58 7.66 -13.65
CA TRP A 34 4.94 7.64 -12.32
C TRP A 34 5.85 8.12 -11.20
N SER A 35 6.99 8.74 -11.54
CA SER A 35 8.15 9.06 -10.68
C SER A 35 9.26 8.02 -10.76
N PRO A 36 10.52 8.42 -10.53
CA PRO A 36 11.66 7.50 -10.63
C PRO A 36 11.52 6.24 -9.78
N PHE A 37 10.99 6.35 -8.56
CA PHE A 37 10.83 5.20 -7.66
C PHE A 37 9.84 4.16 -8.20
N TRP A 38 8.66 4.60 -8.65
CA TRP A 38 7.64 3.69 -9.16
C TRP A 38 8.01 3.12 -10.53
N ASP A 39 8.68 3.90 -11.36
CA ASP A 39 9.19 3.45 -12.66
C ASP A 39 10.31 2.39 -12.46
N GLU A 40 11.21 2.57 -11.49
CA GLU A 40 12.23 1.57 -11.14
C GLU A 40 11.60 0.29 -10.59
N LEU A 41 10.61 0.40 -9.70
CA LEU A 41 9.89 -0.75 -9.16
C LEU A 41 9.15 -1.53 -10.27
N ALA A 42 8.50 -0.81 -11.19
CA ALA A 42 7.79 -1.38 -12.33
C ALA A 42 8.73 -2.07 -13.34
N ALA A 43 9.99 -1.64 -13.43
CA ALA A 43 10.99 -2.22 -14.32
C ALA A 43 11.65 -3.50 -13.79
N ARG A 44 11.38 -3.92 -12.54
CA ARG A 44 11.93 -5.15 -11.98
C ARG A 44 11.42 -6.38 -12.72
N SER A 45 12.28 -7.40 -12.86
CA SER A 45 11.94 -8.64 -13.54
C SER A 45 10.86 -9.48 -12.84
N ASP A 46 10.62 -9.22 -11.55
CA ASP A 46 9.59 -9.88 -10.74
C ASP A 46 8.29 -9.08 -10.62
N ALA A 47 8.20 -7.94 -11.32
CA ALA A 47 7.03 -7.07 -11.33
C ALA A 47 6.15 -7.35 -12.55
N LYS A 48 4.84 -7.41 -12.32
CA LYS A 48 3.81 -7.37 -13.35
C LYS A 48 3.07 -6.04 -13.24
N VAL A 49 3.05 -5.28 -14.33
CA VAL A 49 2.45 -3.94 -14.38
C VAL A 49 1.13 -4.00 -15.13
N ILE A 50 0.10 -3.39 -14.54
CA ILE A 50 -1.23 -3.26 -15.12
C ILE A 50 -1.61 -1.79 -15.08
N ASP A 51 -1.62 -1.14 -16.25
CA ASP A 51 -2.06 0.24 -16.40
C ASP A 51 -3.56 0.31 -16.70
N GLY A 52 -4.21 1.37 -16.22
CA GLY A 52 -5.64 1.56 -16.39
C GLY A 52 -6.09 2.99 -16.13
N VAL A 53 -7.41 3.14 -15.98
CA VAL A 53 -8.06 4.41 -15.67
C VAL A 53 -9.12 4.15 -14.60
N SER A 54 -9.18 4.97 -13.56
CA SER A 54 -10.20 4.87 -12.50
C SER A 54 -11.57 5.30 -13.00
N ASP A 55 -12.63 5.04 -12.22
CA ASP A 55 -13.99 5.49 -12.53
C ASP A 55 -14.12 7.02 -12.66
N LYS A 56 -13.14 7.76 -12.14
CA LYS A 56 -13.05 9.22 -12.23
C LYS A 56 -12.31 9.71 -13.47
N GLY A 57 -11.84 8.81 -14.33
CA GLY A 57 -11.03 9.15 -15.50
C GLY A 57 -9.55 9.38 -15.21
N GLU A 58 -9.09 9.06 -13.99
CA GLU A 58 -7.70 9.29 -13.58
C GLU A 58 -6.80 8.12 -13.99
N PRO A 59 -5.55 8.36 -14.45
CA PRO A 59 -4.61 7.28 -14.69
C PRO A 59 -4.39 6.44 -13.43
N THR A 60 -4.35 5.12 -13.60
CA THR A 60 -4.03 4.15 -12.54
C THR A 60 -2.93 3.20 -12.98
N ARG A 61 -2.13 2.71 -12.03
CA ARG A 61 -1.14 1.66 -12.25
C ARG A 61 -1.14 0.70 -11.07
N ARG A 62 -1.28 -0.59 -11.33
CA ARG A 62 -1.03 -1.65 -10.36
C ARG A 62 0.31 -2.32 -10.66
N ILE A 63 1.17 -2.43 -9.65
CA ILE A 63 2.42 -3.18 -9.71
C ILE A 63 2.28 -4.39 -8.79
N GLU A 64 2.23 -5.60 -9.36
CA GLU A 64 2.17 -6.87 -8.63
C GLU A 64 3.57 -7.48 -8.56
N LEU A 65 4.08 -7.75 -7.35
CA LEU A 65 5.36 -8.41 -7.15
C LEU A 65 5.16 -9.91 -6.93
N SER A 66 6.14 -10.72 -7.38
CA SER A 66 6.16 -12.18 -7.12
C SER A 66 6.10 -12.57 -5.64
N SER A 67 6.48 -11.66 -4.73
CA SER A 67 6.38 -11.83 -3.28
C SER A 67 4.95 -11.84 -2.73
N GLY A 68 3.95 -11.60 -3.57
CA GLY A 68 2.54 -11.51 -3.18
C GLY A 68 2.10 -10.13 -2.71
N VAL A 69 2.97 -9.12 -2.79
CA VAL A 69 2.63 -7.72 -2.50
C VAL A 69 2.29 -6.97 -3.78
N SER A 70 1.24 -6.14 -3.75
CA SER A 70 0.90 -5.23 -4.84
C SER A 70 0.90 -3.77 -4.37
N PHE A 71 1.13 -2.86 -5.31
CA PHE A 71 0.97 -1.42 -5.12
C PHE A 71 -0.05 -0.89 -6.13
N ASP A 72 -1.13 -0.29 -5.64
CA ASP A 72 -2.12 0.42 -6.44
C ASP A 72 -1.77 1.90 -6.42
N LEU A 73 -1.53 2.48 -7.59
CA LEU A 73 -1.18 3.88 -7.81
C LEU A 73 -2.33 4.58 -8.54
N GLU A 74 -2.68 5.78 -8.09
CA GLU A 74 -3.62 6.67 -8.78
C GLU A 74 -2.97 8.05 -8.92
N ARG A 75 -3.10 8.65 -10.11
CA ARG A 75 -2.55 9.98 -10.39
C ARG A 75 -3.67 11.00 -10.38
N HIS A 76 -3.55 12.00 -9.52
CA HIS A 76 -4.42 13.16 -9.48
C HIS A 76 -3.60 14.40 -9.87
N ALA A 77 -3.72 14.84 -11.12
CA ALA A 77 -2.84 15.86 -11.70
C ALA A 77 -1.35 15.53 -11.47
N ASP A 78 -0.65 16.31 -10.65
CA ASP A 78 0.78 16.14 -10.33
C ASP A 78 1.04 15.28 -9.09
N GLN A 79 -0.01 14.82 -8.40
CA GLN A 79 0.10 14.00 -7.20
C GLN A 79 -0.12 12.53 -7.53
N ILE A 80 0.69 11.68 -6.90
CA ILE A 80 0.55 10.22 -6.99
C ILE A 80 0.24 9.70 -5.61
N THR A 81 -0.93 9.10 -5.47
CA THR A 81 -1.31 8.33 -4.29
C THR A 81 -0.90 6.88 -4.51
N SER A 82 -0.55 6.20 -3.42
CA SER A 82 -0.15 4.79 -3.48
C SER A 82 -0.70 4.02 -2.30
N MET A 83 -1.11 2.78 -2.55
CA MET A 83 -1.57 1.87 -1.53
C MET A 83 -0.92 0.49 -1.73
N GLY A 84 -0.12 0.06 -0.76
CA GLY A 84 0.45 -1.28 -0.73
C GLY A 84 -0.51 -2.28 -0.09
N SER A 85 -0.62 -3.48 -0.68
CA SER A 85 -1.45 -4.59 -0.19
C SER A 85 -0.71 -5.92 -0.24
N ASP A 86 -0.89 -6.74 0.78
CA ASP A 86 -0.33 -8.07 0.95
C ASP A 86 -1.39 -9.13 0.66
N HIS A 87 -1.15 -9.96 -0.36
CA HIS A 87 -2.05 -11.02 -0.82
C HIS A 87 -1.55 -12.42 -0.47
N THR A 88 -0.54 -12.55 0.40
CA THR A 88 0.03 -13.85 0.78
C THR A 88 -0.88 -14.67 1.70
N GLY A 89 -1.89 -14.04 2.31
CA GLY A 89 -2.71 -14.64 3.38
C GLY A 89 -1.99 -14.74 4.74
N LEU A 90 -0.74 -14.25 4.82
CA LEU A 90 0.04 -14.25 6.06
C LEU A 90 -0.23 -13.00 6.94
N GLY A 91 -0.84 -11.97 6.35
CA GLY A 91 -1.11 -10.68 6.98
C GLY A 91 -0.03 -9.65 6.67
N ALA A 92 -0.40 -8.37 6.75
CA ALA A 92 0.49 -7.26 6.41
C ALA A 92 1.43 -6.92 7.59
N VAL A 93 2.74 -6.96 7.34
CA VAL A 93 3.75 -6.81 8.40
C VAL A 93 3.76 -5.40 9.00
N GLN A 94 3.68 -4.34 8.18
CA GLN A 94 3.68 -2.97 8.71
C GLN A 94 2.43 -2.71 9.55
N CYS A 95 1.26 -3.20 9.11
CA CYS A 95 0.06 -3.07 9.93
C CYS A 95 0.18 -3.81 11.27
N SER A 96 0.66 -5.05 11.24
CA SER A 96 0.88 -5.84 12.47
C SER A 96 1.86 -5.12 13.41
N TRP A 97 2.91 -4.51 12.87
CA TRP A 97 3.87 -3.73 13.64
C TRP A 97 3.20 -2.55 14.35
N GLU A 98 2.39 -1.75 13.66
CA GLU A 98 1.64 -0.62 14.26
C GLU A 98 0.73 -1.09 15.41
N ILE A 99 0.03 -2.22 15.22
CA ILE A 99 -0.84 -2.81 16.25
C ILE A 99 -0.03 -3.19 17.49
N TYR A 100 1.08 -3.90 17.32
CA TYR A 100 1.90 -4.32 18.46
C TYR A 100 2.53 -3.13 19.19
N VAL A 101 2.99 -2.11 18.47
CA VAL A 101 3.50 -0.86 19.07
C VAL A 101 2.40 -0.15 19.85
N ALA A 102 1.19 -0.02 19.29
CA ALA A 102 0.05 0.59 19.97
C ALA A 102 -0.32 -0.18 21.24
N VAL A 103 -0.39 -1.51 21.17
CA VAL A 103 -0.69 -2.39 22.31
C VAL A 103 0.40 -2.29 23.38
N ARG A 104 1.67 -2.25 22.99
CA ARG A 104 2.78 -2.10 23.92
C ARG A 104 2.74 -0.76 24.65
N ALA A 105 2.45 0.33 23.93
CA ALA A 105 2.28 1.66 24.51
C ALA A 105 1.07 1.73 25.46
N TYR A 106 -0.06 1.12 25.08
CA TYR A 106 -1.23 0.99 25.94
C TYR A 106 -0.92 0.23 27.23
N VAL A 107 -0.28 -0.95 27.14
CA VAL A 107 0.07 -1.77 28.31
C VAL A 107 0.98 -1.00 29.27
N GLU A 108 1.95 -0.27 28.75
CA GLU A 108 2.86 0.55 29.56
C GLU A 108 2.15 1.68 30.31
N ALA A 109 1.18 2.34 29.67
CA ALA A 109 0.51 3.50 30.25
C ALA A 109 -0.67 3.14 31.16
N CYS A 110 -1.39 2.06 30.84
CA CYS A 110 -2.68 1.75 31.43
C CYS A 110 -2.66 0.56 32.40
N VAL A 111 -1.78 -0.42 32.20
CA VAL A 111 -1.71 -1.65 33.00
C VAL A 111 -0.26 -2.07 33.30
N PRO A 112 0.61 -1.13 33.77
CA PRO A 112 2.04 -1.39 33.88
C PRO A 112 2.35 -2.52 34.85
N GLY A 113 3.06 -3.55 34.37
CA GLY A 113 3.53 -4.65 35.20
C GLY A 113 2.47 -5.68 35.59
N GLU A 114 1.24 -5.57 35.09
CA GLU A 114 0.18 -6.56 35.34
C GLU A 114 0.52 -7.93 34.74
N ASP A 115 1.16 -7.95 33.56
CA ASP A 115 1.54 -9.17 32.85
C ASP A 115 2.91 -9.02 32.17
N ARG A 116 3.97 -9.27 32.95
CA ARG A 116 5.35 -9.16 32.47
C ARG A 116 5.68 -10.12 31.33
N THR A 117 5.07 -11.30 31.29
CA THR A 117 5.31 -12.25 30.21
C THR A 117 4.74 -11.71 28.90
N PHE A 118 3.53 -11.15 28.94
CA PHE A 118 2.95 -10.50 27.77
C PHE A 118 3.73 -9.27 27.31
N GLU A 119 4.23 -8.44 28.23
CA GLU A 119 5.11 -7.32 27.89
C GLU A 119 6.39 -7.77 27.15
N VAL A 120 7.03 -8.84 27.63
CA VAL A 120 8.21 -9.43 26.97
C VAL A 120 7.87 -9.97 25.59
N ASP A 121 6.72 -10.63 25.43
CA ASP A 121 6.26 -11.12 24.13
C ASP A 121 6.04 -9.98 23.12
N LEU A 122 5.48 -8.85 23.57
CA LEU A 122 5.29 -7.67 22.73
C LEU A 122 6.63 -7.07 22.30
N ASP A 123 7.58 -6.95 23.23
CA ASP A 123 8.91 -6.41 22.96
C ASP A 123 9.71 -7.30 21.99
N ASP A 124 9.64 -8.64 22.14
CA ASP A 124 10.23 -9.59 21.17
C ASP A 124 9.58 -9.47 19.79
N ALA A 125 8.25 -9.42 19.73
CA ALA A 125 7.53 -9.32 18.47
C ALA A 125 7.88 -8.03 17.70
N ILE A 126 7.89 -6.89 18.38
CA ILE A 126 8.29 -5.60 17.79
C ILE A 126 9.73 -5.67 17.28
N LYS A 127 10.65 -6.24 18.07
CA LYS A 127 12.06 -6.39 17.64
C LYS A 127 12.17 -7.23 16.37
N ARG A 128 11.47 -8.36 16.30
CA ARG A 128 11.52 -9.27 15.14
C ARG A 128 10.86 -8.68 13.90
N MET A 129 9.76 -7.93 14.07
CA MET A 129 9.16 -7.16 12.98
C MET A 129 10.09 -6.03 12.51
N ASN A 130 10.80 -5.34 13.40
CA ASN A 130 11.81 -4.36 13.01
C ASN A 130 12.91 -5.00 12.15
N ASP A 131 13.43 -6.15 12.57
CA ASP A 131 14.45 -6.88 11.82
C ASP A 131 13.94 -7.26 10.41
N PHE A 132 12.68 -7.71 10.30
CA PHE A 132 12.04 -8.00 9.01
C PHE A 132 11.83 -6.75 8.15
N ILE A 133 11.32 -5.65 8.71
CA ILE A 133 11.04 -4.40 8.00
C ILE A 133 12.32 -3.83 7.41
N VAL A 134 13.41 -3.81 8.18
CA VAL A 134 14.73 -3.33 7.71
C VAL A 134 15.23 -4.16 6.53
N GLU A 135 15.10 -5.50 6.60
CA GLU A 135 15.56 -6.39 5.54
C GLU A 135 14.73 -6.29 4.24
N ASN A 136 13.44 -5.96 4.34
CA ASN A 136 12.50 -6.11 3.22
C ASN A 136 11.89 -4.80 2.70
N SER A 137 12.20 -3.65 3.28
CA SER A 137 11.63 -2.36 2.84
C SER A 137 12.16 -1.94 1.46
N LEU A 138 11.25 -1.50 0.59
CA LEU A 138 11.61 -0.95 -0.73
C LEU A 138 12.29 0.42 -0.62
N VAL A 139 11.94 1.18 0.41
CA VAL A 139 12.63 2.41 0.79
C VAL A 139 13.46 2.09 2.04
N PRO A 140 14.79 2.29 2.02
CA PRO A 140 15.64 1.96 3.16
C PRO A 140 15.16 2.63 4.45
N VAL A 141 15.01 1.82 5.50
CA VAL A 141 14.70 2.27 6.86
C VAL A 141 15.69 1.61 7.82
N THR A 142 16.11 2.33 8.85
CA THR A 142 17.03 1.79 9.86
C THR A 142 16.28 1.27 11.07
N LYS A 143 16.92 0.34 11.78
CA LYS A 143 16.39 -0.16 13.05
C LYS A 143 16.22 0.96 14.10
N SER A 144 17.11 1.96 14.10
CA SER A 144 17.01 3.09 15.02
C SER A 144 15.78 3.96 14.72
N GLN A 145 15.47 4.20 13.44
CA GLN A 145 14.26 4.94 13.05
C GLN A 145 12.98 4.24 13.54
N LEU A 146 12.92 2.92 13.43
CA LEU A 146 11.78 2.14 13.94
C LEU A 146 11.70 2.19 15.46
N GLN A 147 12.83 2.09 16.16
CA GLN A 147 12.89 2.21 17.63
C GLN A 147 12.45 3.60 18.10
N ASP A 148 12.91 4.66 17.44
CA ASP A 148 12.50 6.04 17.74
C ASP A 148 10.99 6.22 17.57
N ALA A 149 10.40 5.61 16.54
CA ALA A 149 8.95 5.62 16.32
C ALA A 149 8.18 4.87 17.42
N VAL A 150 8.68 3.72 17.88
CA VAL A 150 8.10 3.01 19.03
C VAL A 150 8.11 3.87 20.29
N GLU A 151 9.26 4.46 20.61
CA GLU A 151 9.42 5.31 21.80
C GLU A 151 8.60 6.59 21.70
N GLN A 152 8.47 7.17 20.50
CA GLN A 152 7.57 8.28 20.26
C GLN A 152 6.11 7.91 20.52
N ARG A 153 5.64 6.74 20.06
CA ARG A 153 4.27 6.29 20.32
C ARG A 153 4.02 6.04 21.80
N LYS A 154 4.96 5.41 22.50
CA LYS A 154 4.89 5.22 23.96
C LYS A 154 4.77 6.55 24.70
N ARG A 155 5.60 7.54 24.35
CA ARG A 155 5.51 8.90 24.94
C ARG A 155 4.15 9.54 24.67
N GLN A 156 3.64 9.49 23.44
CA GLN A 156 2.34 10.06 23.09
C GLN A 156 1.20 9.47 23.91
N VAL A 157 1.14 8.15 24.05
CA VAL A 157 0.12 7.48 24.87
C VAL A 157 0.33 7.80 26.36
N GLY A 158 1.57 7.75 26.84
CA GLY A 158 1.90 8.08 28.23
C GLY A 158 1.52 9.50 28.62
N ASP A 159 1.79 10.49 27.76
CA ASP A 159 1.47 11.91 28.02
C ASP A 159 -0.04 12.17 27.99
N ALA A 160 -0.79 11.50 27.11
CA ALA A 160 -2.24 11.56 27.06
C ALA A 160 -2.91 11.08 28.36
N VAL A 161 -2.23 10.17 29.07
CA VAL A 161 -2.74 9.47 30.24
C VAL A 161 -2.19 10.05 31.56
N ARG A 162 -0.98 10.63 31.59
CA ARG A 162 -0.30 11.16 32.79
C ARG A 162 -0.83 12.50 33.30
N GLY A 163 -1.50 13.30 32.46
CA GLY A 163 -2.00 14.64 32.83
C GLY A 163 -3.31 14.65 33.63
N GLN A 164 -3.81 13.50 34.06
CA GLN A 164 -5.19 13.32 34.51
C GLN A 164 -5.29 12.85 35.97
N SER A 165 -6.43 13.13 36.62
CA SER A 165 -6.72 12.56 37.95
C SER A 165 -6.84 11.03 37.86
N ASN A 166 -6.63 10.30 38.96
CA ASN A 166 -6.71 8.82 38.94
C ASN A 166 -8.07 8.28 38.39
N GLY A 167 -9.17 9.00 38.65
CA GLY A 167 -10.50 8.62 38.13
C GLY A 167 -10.67 8.87 36.63
N ASP A 168 -9.93 9.83 36.07
CA ASP A 168 -9.94 10.16 34.65
C ASP A 168 -9.00 9.21 33.87
N HIS A 169 -7.85 8.87 34.46
CA HIS A 169 -6.89 7.87 33.94
C HIS A 169 -7.59 6.53 33.65
N THR A 170 -8.33 5.99 34.62
CA THR A 170 -9.01 4.70 34.46
C THR A 170 -10.03 4.74 33.33
N LYS A 171 -10.86 5.80 33.26
CA LYS A 171 -11.86 5.96 32.20
C LYS A 171 -11.23 6.08 30.82
N GLN A 172 -10.11 6.80 30.71
CA GLN A 172 -9.37 6.94 29.46
C GLN A 172 -8.85 5.58 28.98
N CYS A 173 -8.24 4.81 29.89
CA CYS A 173 -7.73 3.47 29.59
C CYS A 173 -8.83 2.45 29.26
N GLU A 174 -10.03 2.60 29.83
CA GLU A 174 -11.21 1.79 29.50
C GLU A 174 -11.82 2.14 28.14
N ALA A 175 -11.81 3.42 27.77
CA ALA A 175 -12.35 3.93 26.51
C ALA A 175 -11.37 3.84 25.33
N ASP A 176 -10.09 3.52 25.58
CA ASP A 176 -9.05 3.45 24.55
C ASP A 176 -9.37 2.36 23.50
N ALA A 177 -9.30 2.73 22.22
CA ALA A 177 -9.60 1.83 21.10
C ALA A 177 -8.63 0.64 20.99
N VAL A 178 -7.43 0.74 21.60
CA VAL A 178 -6.43 -0.33 21.66
C VAL A 178 -6.80 -1.39 22.70
N ARG A 179 -7.60 -1.06 23.72
CA ARG A 179 -8.00 -1.99 24.80
C ARG A 179 -8.59 -3.31 24.28
N PRO A 180 -9.60 -3.35 23.39
CA PRO A 180 -10.11 -4.63 22.88
C PRO A 180 -9.04 -5.45 22.14
N ILE A 181 -8.11 -4.79 21.45
CA ILE A 181 -7.01 -5.46 20.73
C ILE A 181 -5.99 -6.02 21.73
N SER A 182 -5.64 -5.28 22.78
CA SER A 182 -4.72 -5.75 23.82
C SER A 182 -5.32 -6.94 24.58
N LEU A 183 -6.63 -6.92 24.87
CA LEU A 183 -7.35 -8.06 25.44
C LEU A 183 -7.32 -9.28 24.54
N ALA A 184 -7.57 -9.12 23.24
CA ALA A 184 -7.52 -10.22 22.28
C ALA A 184 -6.13 -10.87 22.22
N LEU A 185 -5.05 -10.07 22.09
CA LEU A 185 -3.68 -10.58 22.06
C LEU A 185 -3.25 -11.24 23.38
N ARG A 186 -3.67 -10.67 24.52
CA ARG A 186 -3.39 -11.23 25.85
C ARG A 186 -4.13 -12.54 26.10
N SER A 187 -5.33 -12.71 25.52
CA SER A 187 -6.11 -13.96 25.64
C SER A 187 -5.48 -15.16 24.94
N MET A 188 -4.56 -14.92 24.00
CA MET A 188 -3.79 -15.98 23.35
C MET A 188 -2.74 -16.56 24.30
N SER A 189 -2.37 -17.83 24.11
CA SER A 189 -1.18 -18.37 24.78
C SER A 189 0.10 -17.76 24.19
N HIS A 190 1.20 -17.81 24.95
CA HIS A 190 2.53 -17.46 24.46
C HIS A 190 2.86 -18.19 23.16
N ASP A 191 2.69 -19.51 23.12
CA ASP A 191 2.96 -20.34 21.94
C ASP A 191 2.13 -19.90 20.73
N ALA A 192 0.86 -19.53 20.93
CA ALA A 192 0.01 -19.06 19.84
C ALA A 192 0.48 -17.70 19.30
N ARG A 193 0.91 -16.77 20.17
CA ARG A 193 1.49 -15.48 19.74
C ARG A 193 2.78 -15.69 18.96
N VAL A 194 3.70 -16.52 19.47
CA VAL A 194 4.96 -16.83 18.81
C VAL A 194 4.72 -17.52 17.47
N SER A 195 3.82 -18.51 17.41
CA SER A 195 3.46 -19.20 16.17
C SER A 195 2.87 -18.24 15.13
N ASN A 196 1.95 -17.36 15.54
CA ASN A 196 1.37 -16.37 14.64
C ASN A 196 2.41 -15.38 14.09
N LEU A 197 3.33 -14.93 14.95
CA LEU A 197 4.45 -14.08 14.54
C LEU A 197 5.39 -14.80 13.57
N ASN A 198 5.75 -16.06 13.84
CA ASN A 198 6.57 -16.87 12.94
C ASN A 198 5.92 -17.02 11.57
N ARG A 199 4.60 -17.26 11.54
CA ARG A 199 3.83 -17.35 10.31
C ARG A 199 3.85 -16.01 9.54
N LEU A 200 3.58 -14.89 10.22
CA LEU A 200 3.59 -13.55 9.64
C LEU A 200 4.93 -13.23 8.96
N LEU A 201 6.05 -13.61 9.58
CA LEU A 201 7.41 -13.28 9.14
C LEU A 201 8.06 -14.35 8.24
N SER A 202 7.33 -15.40 7.87
CA SER A 202 7.90 -16.58 7.18
C SER A 202 8.30 -16.34 5.72
N VAL A 203 7.76 -15.32 5.07
CA VAL A 203 8.01 -15.02 3.65
C VAL A 203 8.56 -13.59 3.51
N LYS A 204 9.73 -13.46 2.88
CA LYS A 204 10.36 -12.17 2.55
C LYS A 204 9.50 -11.39 1.56
N ARG A 205 9.09 -10.17 1.94
CA ARG A 205 8.22 -9.29 1.14
C ARG A 205 8.20 -7.87 1.69
N PRO A 206 7.92 -6.84 0.85
CA PRO A 206 7.79 -5.48 1.33
C PRO A 206 6.76 -5.36 2.48
N PRO A 207 7.10 -4.67 3.59
CA PRO A 207 6.16 -4.45 4.67
C PRO A 207 5.14 -3.38 4.24
N VAL A 208 3.89 -3.78 4.07
CA VAL A 208 2.78 -2.90 3.67
C VAL A 208 1.71 -2.83 4.76
N MET A 209 0.80 -1.85 4.62
CA MET A 209 -0.26 -1.55 5.59
C MET A 209 -1.55 -2.34 5.38
N ASN A 210 -1.78 -2.96 4.21
CA ASN A 210 -3.04 -3.65 3.94
C ASN A 210 -2.82 -5.15 3.66
N PRO A 211 -3.72 -6.04 4.09
CA PRO A 211 -4.84 -5.76 4.99
C PRO A 211 -4.37 -5.48 6.42
N CYS A 212 -4.98 -4.46 7.04
CA CYS A 212 -5.13 -4.41 8.48
C CYS A 212 -6.35 -5.25 8.88
N LEU A 213 -6.33 -5.81 10.10
CA LEU A 213 -7.39 -6.67 10.66
C LEU A 213 -8.82 -6.27 10.24
#